data_AF-A0A518GEZ6-F1
#
_entry.id   AF-A0A518GEZ6-F1
#
_cell.length_a   1.000
_cell.length_b   1.000
_cell.length_c   1.000
_cell.angle_alpha   90.00
_cell.angle_beta   90.00
_cell.angle_gamma   90.00
#
_symmetry.space_group_name_H-M   'P 1'
#
loop_
_entity.id
_entity.type
_entity.pdbx_description
1 polymer ?
#
loop_
_entity_poly.entity_id
_entity_poly.type
_entity_poly.pdbx_seq_one_letter_code
_entity_poly.pdbx_strand_id
1 'polypeptide(L)'
;MDGFHLTTASLSGAENMAIDQAMLEHAAEHRVVLLRVYQWAEPTVSLGYFQKYGDFLQHFPRAGDAVDATPRVVRRATGGGAIVHHHDWTYSLAVPDNLLQGADSNRARQGVGASQPLYDFIHQAMVEWLDGMGWQAGKWDSDSSRPAPKTPAADGPKTDVSVAEVSKLEVSKPGVPGPGVSGGSAVAGDSVGWRRASASFLCFERRNHGDVVVMPGAEAPAGASFPQDPQLEHAKVMGSAQRRVRGGLLQHGSLLLARSPFAVSLPGLDDLPCAGMQVAPSSTMPADAGQNGRPAVTHPNLQLHAFEEVLLDAVQRYWGRAWQPADPHELSLSQLAQKVAKFREMGWQRRV
;
A
#
# COMPACT_ATOMS: atom_id res chain seq x y z
N MET A 1 -24.36 -6.52 -3.19
CA MET A 1 -23.48 -7.52 -2.54
C MET A 1 -23.14 -6.96 -1.20
N ASP A 2 -23.05 -7.82 -0.20
CA ASP A 2 -22.81 -7.38 1.16
C ASP A 2 -21.34 -6.95 1.28
N GLY A 3 -21.17 -5.69 1.63
CA GLY A 3 -19.91 -5.10 2.03
C GLY A 3 -19.89 -4.93 3.54
N PHE A 4 -18.77 -5.25 4.17
CA PHE A 4 -18.61 -5.00 5.60
C PHE A 4 -17.41 -4.12 5.86
N HIS A 5 -17.60 -3.18 6.77
CA HIS A 5 -16.53 -2.36 7.32
C HIS A 5 -16.27 -2.78 8.77
N LEU A 6 -15.01 -3.08 9.08
CA LEU A 6 -14.56 -3.55 10.39
C LEU A 6 -13.71 -2.47 11.05
N THR A 7 -14.15 -1.97 12.20
CA THR A 7 -13.32 -1.12 13.07
C THR A 7 -12.75 -1.98 14.19
N THR A 8 -11.44 -1.83 14.47
CA THR A 8 -10.78 -2.52 15.58
C THR A 8 -9.97 -1.55 16.41
N ALA A 9 -9.81 -1.83 17.71
CA ALA A 9 -8.81 -1.13 18.52
C ALA A 9 -7.39 -1.33 17.95
N SER A 10 -6.43 -0.60 18.49
CA SER A 10 -5.01 -0.89 18.27
C SER A 10 -4.68 -2.27 18.82
N LEU A 11 -4.21 -3.17 17.96
CA LEU A 11 -3.90 -4.56 18.32
C LEU A 11 -2.43 -4.88 18.05
N SER A 12 -1.95 -5.95 18.68
CA SER A 12 -0.58 -6.43 18.45
C SER A 12 -0.40 -6.85 17.00
N GLY A 13 0.86 -6.84 16.53
CA GLY A 13 1.13 -7.23 15.15
C GLY A 13 0.63 -8.63 14.78
N ALA A 14 0.72 -9.59 15.72
CA ALA A 14 0.27 -10.96 15.47
C ALA A 14 -1.25 -11.05 15.33
N GLU A 15 -1.99 -10.23 16.08
CA GLU A 15 -3.45 -10.16 15.98
C GLU A 15 -3.90 -9.48 14.69
N ASN A 16 -3.22 -8.40 14.29
CA ASN A 16 -3.49 -7.74 13.01
C ASN A 16 -3.33 -8.73 11.84
N MET A 17 -2.23 -9.48 11.80
CA MET A 17 -2.00 -10.49 10.74
C MET A 17 -3.02 -11.63 10.78
N ALA A 18 -3.45 -12.05 11.98
CA ALA A 18 -4.47 -13.07 12.13
C ALA A 18 -5.84 -12.60 11.60
N ILE A 19 -6.22 -11.35 11.87
CA ILE A 19 -7.47 -10.77 11.37
C ILE A 19 -7.41 -10.58 9.86
N ASP A 20 -6.32 -10.05 9.30
CA ASP A 20 -6.17 -9.86 7.85
C ASP A 20 -6.29 -11.19 7.09
N GLN A 21 -5.71 -12.25 7.64
CA GLN A 21 -5.79 -13.59 7.06
C GLN A 21 -7.18 -14.24 7.25
N ALA A 22 -7.87 -13.98 8.37
CA ALA A 22 -9.25 -14.39 8.59
C ALA A 22 -10.21 -13.68 7.63
N MET A 23 -10.03 -12.37 7.40
CA MET A 23 -10.77 -11.60 6.41
C MET A 23 -10.58 -12.16 5.01
N LEU A 24 -9.34 -12.49 4.62
CA LEU A 24 -9.06 -13.09 3.32
C LEU A 24 -9.78 -14.43 3.11
N GLU A 25 -9.73 -15.33 4.09
CA GLU A 25 -10.46 -16.60 4.01
C GLU A 25 -11.98 -16.39 3.98
N HIS A 26 -12.50 -15.47 4.79
CA HIS A 26 -13.93 -15.19 4.86
C HIS A 26 -14.47 -14.57 3.58
N ALA A 27 -13.76 -13.57 3.01
CA ALA A 27 -14.13 -12.98 1.74
C ALA A 27 -14.19 -14.03 0.61
N ALA A 28 -13.20 -14.94 0.57
CA ALA A 28 -13.15 -16.01 -0.42
C ALA A 28 -14.30 -17.03 -0.27
N GLU A 29 -14.65 -17.37 0.97
CA GLU A 29 -15.68 -18.37 1.27
C GLU A 29 -17.10 -17.82 1.05
N HIS A 30 -17.37 -16.61 1.53
CA HIS A 30 -18.71 -16.02 1.54
C HIS A 30 -18.98 -15.06 0.39
N ARG A 31 -17.95 -14.75 -0.43
CA ARG A 31 -18.04 -13.82 -1.57
C ARG A 31 -18.46 -12.41 -1.17
N VAL A 32 -17.91 -11.93 -0.06
CA VAL A 32 -18.17 -10.60 0.51
C VAL A 32 -16.90 -9.74 0.46
N VAL A 33 -17.07 -8.43 0.36
CA VAL A 33 -15.95 -7.48 0.41
C VAL A 33 -15.82 -6.94 1.84
N LEU A 34 -14.64 -7.09 2.42
CA LEU A 34 -14.34 -6.63 3.78
C LEU A 34 -13.29 -5.52 3.73
N LEU A 35 -13.62 -4.35 4.26
CA LEU A 35 -12.68 -3.28 4.54
C LEU A 35 -12.42 -3.21 6.04
N ARG A 36 -11.17 -3.04 6.44
CA ARG A 36 -10.78 -2.78 7.83
C ARG A 36 -9.76 -1.66 7.85
N VAL A 37 -9.94 -0.70 8.75
CA VAL A 37 -8.94 0.32 9.07
C VAL A 37 -8.50 0.13 10.52
N TYR A 38 -7.19 0.18 10.77
CA TYR A 38 -6.63 -0.12 12.08
C TYR A 38 -5.28 0.56 12.36
N GLN A 39 -4.91 0.52 13.63
CA GLN A 39 -3.64 0.96 14.17
C GLN A 39 -2.91 -0.19 14.88
N TRP A 40 -1.64 0.03 15.18
CA TRP A 40 -0.78 -0.95 15.84
C TRP A 40 -0.64 -0.61 17.32
N ALA A 41 -0.76 -1.62 18.19
CA ALA A 41 -0.65 -1.45 19.63
C ALA A 41 0.77 -1.03 20.08
N GLU A 42 1.80 -1.44 19.34
CA GLU A 42 3.18 -1.07 19.61
C GLU A 42 4.01 -0.96 18.31
N PRO A 43 5.16 -0.26 18.33
CA PRO A 43 6.08 -0.21 17.20
C PRO A 43 6.42 -1.62 16.71
N THR A 44 6.06 -1.92 15.47
CA THR A 44 6.16 -3.27 14.92
C THR A 44 6.71 -3.25 13.49
N VAL A 45 7.77 -4.01 13.24
CA VAL A 45 8.23 -4.33 11.90
C VAL A 45 7.41 -5.48 11.33
N SER A 46 6.67 -5.25 10.26
CA SER A 46 6.14 -6.36 9.46
C SER A 46 7.13 -6.72 8.35
N LEU A 47 7.64 -7.95 8.36
CA LEU A 47 8.46 -8.51 7.30
C LEU A 47 7.58 -8.98 6.15
N GLY A 48 7.98 -8.66 4.92
CA GLY A 48 7.39 -9.28 3.75
C GLY A 48 7.59 -10.80 3.76
N TYR A 49 6.69 -11.51 3.08
CA TYR A 49 6.63 -12.98 3.12
C TYR A 49 7.99 -13.68 2.94
N PHE A 50 8.86 -13.16 2.07
CA PHE A 50 10.18 -13.75 1.75
C PHE A 50 11.40 -13.14 2.49
N GLN A 51 11.23 -12.08 3.29
CA GLN A 51 12.36 -11.44 4.01
C GLN A 51 12.79 -12.25 5.22
N LYS A 52 14.07 -12.33 5.57
CA LYS A 52 14.50 -13.23 6.65
C LYS A 52 14.49 -12.54 8.01
N TYR A 53 14.28 -13.29 9.10
CA TYR A 53 14.47 -12.75 10.45
C TYR A 53 15.88 -12.23 10.68
N GLY A 54 16.88 -12.93 10.15
CA GLY A 54 18.27 -12.50 10.25
C GLY A 54 18.49 -11.10 9.71
N ASP A 55 17.75 -10.71 8.66
CA ASP A 55 17.81 -9.36 8.10
C ASP A 55 17.19 -8.34 9.06
N PHE A 56 16.09 -8.68 9.73
CA PHE A 56 15.51 -7.85 10.79
C PHE A 56 16.52 -7.60 11.93
N LEU A 57 17.18 -8.65 12.43
CA LEU A 57 18.15 -8.52 13.52
C LEU A 57 19.36 -7.66 13.15
N GLN A 58 19.72 -7.59 11.86
CA GLN A 58 20.79 -6.71 11.37
C GLN A 58 20.38 -5.24 11.36
N HIS A 59 19.13 -4.93 11.01
CA HIS A 59 18.63 -3.55 10.92
C HIS A 59 18.11 -3.03 12.27
N PHE A 60 17.63 -3.94 13.12
CA PHE A 60 17.07 -3.65 14.44
C PHE A 60 17.78 -4.52 15.49
N PRO A 61 19.08 -4.29 15.72
CA PRO A 61 19.82 -5.02 16.73
C PRO A 61 19.22 -4.75 18.11
N ARG A 62 19.17 -5.79 18.95
CA ARG A 62 18.72 -5.63 20.33
C ARG A 62 19.69 -4.72 21.07
N ALA A 63 19.23 -3.53 21.41
CA ALA A 63 20.01 -2.57 22.20
C ALA A 63 19.73 -2.79 23.70
N GLY A 64 20.46 -3.73 24.30
CA GLY A 64 20.38 -4.04 25.73
C GLY A 64 19.07 -4.70 26.18
N ASP A 65 18.81 -4.67 27.50
CA ASP A 65 17.63 -5.28 28.14
C ASP A 65 16.39 -4.36 28.12
N ALA A 66 16.50 -3.15 27.55
CA ALA A 66 15.39 -2.21 27.48
C ALA A 66 14.36 -2.66 26.43
N VAL A 67 13.15 -2.96 26.89
CA VAL A 67 12.05 -3.52 26.08
C VAL A 67 11.61 -2.60 24.93
N ASP A 68 11.87 -1.29 25.04
CA ASP A 68 11.48 -0.26 24.08
C ASP A 68 12.56 0.08 23.04
N ALA A 69 13.75 -0.53 23.13
CA ALA A 69 14.87 -0.20 22.25
C ALA A 69 14.81 -0.93 20.89
N THR A 70 13.86 -1.86 20.71
CA THR A 70 13.72 -2.65 19.47
C THR A 70 12.24 -2.91 19.19
N PRO A 71 11.75 -2.64 17.97
CA PRO A 71 10.35 -2.84 17.65
C PRO A 71 9.99 -4.32 17.69
N ARG A 72 8.71 -4.63 17.92
CA ARG A 72 8.18 -5.99 17.72
C ARG A 72 8.32 -6.38 16.25
N VAL A 73 8.17 -7.67 15.96
CA VAL A 73 8.34 -8.19 14.60
C VAL A 73 7.31 -9.27 14.30
N VAL A 74 6.73 -9.17 13.11
CA VAL A 74 5.80 -10.16 12.56
C VAL A 74 6.11 -10.38 11.10
N ARG A 75 5.70 -11.52 10.53
CA ARG A 75 5.74 -11.75 9.08
C ARG A 75 4.34 -11.63 8.51
N ARG A 76 4.15 -10.78 7.50
CA ARG A 76 2.84 -10.66 6.83
C ARG A 76 2.67 -11.68 5.72
N ALA A 77 1.41 -11.91 5.36
CA ALA A 77 1.05 -12.87 4.33
C ALA A 77 1.45 -12.39 2.91
N THR A 78 1.49 -11.08 2.67
CA THR A 78 1.89 -10.49 1.38
C THR A 78 3.40 -10.44 1.20
N GLY A 79 3.86 -10.32 -0.05
CA GLY A 79 5.26 -10.01 -0.36
C GLY A 79 5.66 -8.56 -0.02
N GLY A 80 6.71 -8.07 -0.71
CA GLY A 80 7.26 -6.72 -0.53
C GLY A 80 8.41 -6.67 0.49
N GLY A 81 8.98 -5.47 0.68
CA GLY A 81 10.01 -5.19 1.70
C GLY A 81 9.38 -4.84 3.05
N ALA A 82 10.17 -4.69 4.10
CA ALA A 82 9.65 -4.55 5.46
C ALA A 82 9.03 -3.16 5.65
N ILE A 83 8.18 -3.02 6.65
CA ILE A 83 7.64 -1.71 7.05
C ILE A 83 7.68 -1.62 8.57
N VAL A 84 8.04 -0.45 9.07
CA VAL A 84 7.88 -0.08 10.49
C VAL A 84 6.50 0.53 10.65
N HIS A 85 5.63 -0.14 11.41
CA HIS A 85 4.36 0.40 11.85
C HIS A 85 4.55 1.05 13.22
N HIS A 86 4.19 2.33 13.34
CA HIS A 86 4.31 3.08 14.60
C HIS A 86 3.42 4.33 14.57
N HIS A 87 3.69 5.25 13.64
CA HIS A 87 2.90 6.45 13.41
C HIS A 87 2.27 6.37 12.02
N ASP A 88 1.47 5.33 11.81
CA ASP A 88 0.80 5.04 10.56
C ASP A 88 -0.65 4.60 10.79
N TRP A 89 -1.47 4.79 9.76
CA TRP A 89 -2.78 4.14 9.66
C TRP A 89 -2.69 3.04 8.62
N THR A 90 -3.15 1.86 8.99
CA THR A 90 -3.12 0.68 8.13
C THR A 90 -4.55 0.32 7.72
N TYR A 91 -4.72 -0.11 6.48
CA TYR A 91 -5.98 -0.67 6.00
C TYR A 91 -5.77 -2.06 5.41
N SER A 92 -6.83 -2.86 5.45
CA SER A 92 -6.94 -4.17 4.80
C SER A 92 -8.25 -4.26 4.04
N LEU A 93 -8.17 -4.61 2.77
CA LEU A 93 -9.29 -4.83 1.87
C LEU A 93 -9.22 -6.27 1.35
N ALA A 94 -10.14 -7.11 1.83
CA ALA A 94 -10.31 -8.49 1.36
C ALA A 94 -11.49 -8.57 0.40
N VAL A 95 -11.24 -9.08 -0.80
CA VAL A 95 -12.20 -9.11 -1.90
C VAL A 95 -12.24 -10.50 -2.52
N PRO A 96 -13.42 -11.02 -2.92
CA PRO A 96 -13.50 -12.30 -3.59
C PRO A 96 -13.06 -12.19 -5.05
N ASP A 97 -12.50 -13.27 -5.60
CA ASP A 97 -11.85 -13.25 -6.90
C ASP A 97 -12.81 -12.98 -8.08
N ASN A 98 -14.08 -13.37 -7.95
CA ASN A 98 -15.11 -13.15 -8.95
C ASN A 98 -15.43 -11.66 -9.16
N LEU A 99 -15.07 -10.79 -8.23
CA LEU A 99 -15.28 -9.33 -8.30
C LEU A 99 -14.10 -8.56 -8.88
N LEU A 100 -13.01 -9.24 -9.22
CA LEU A 100 -11.80 -8.63 -9.79
C LEU A 100 -11.82 -8.66 -11.34
N GLN A 101 -13.01 -8.77 -11.95
CA GLN A 101 -13.17 -8.89 -13.40
C GLN A 101 -12.91 -7.56 -14.11
N GLY A 102 -11.92 -7.57 -15.02
CA GLY A 102 -11.60 -6.43 -15.89
C GLY A 102 -10.23 -6.49 -16.58
N ALA A 103 -9.20 -7.10 -15.96
CA ALA A 103 -7.84 -7.04 -16.52
C ALA A 103 -7.08 -8.37 -16.67
N ASP A 104 -7.53 -9.48 -16.07
CA ASP A 104 -6.72 -10.71 -16.08
C ASP A 104 -7.52 -11.98 -15.75
N SER A 105 -8.64 -12.18 -16.44
CA SER A 105 -9.59 -13.28 -16.17
C SER A 105 -8.95 -14.69 -16.20
N ASN A 106 -7.86 -14.88 -16.93
CA ASN A 106 -7.09 -16.13 -16.90
C ASN A 106 -6.18 -16.28 -15.67
N ARG A 107 -5.53 -15.21 -15.20
CA ARG A 107 -4.68 -15.25 -14.00
C ARG A 107 -5.50 -15.29 -12.71
N ALA A 108 -6.64 -14.60 -12.68
CA ALA A 108 -7.61 -14.67 -11.59
C ALA A 108 -8.13 -16.10 -11.38
N ARG A 109 -8.48 -16.81 -12.46
CA ARG A 109 -8.89 -18.23 -12.42
C ARG A 109 -7.78 -19.20 -12.00
N GLN A 110 -6.52 -18.84 -12.26
CA GLN A 110 -5.34 -19.63 -11.86
C GLN A 110 -4.85 -19.32 -10.43
N GLY A 111 -5.43 -18.30 -9.75
CA GLY A 111 -5.04 -17.94 -8.39
C GLY A 111 -3.67 -17.25 -8.29
N VAL A 112 -3.15 -16.68 -9.37
CA VAL A 112 -1.80 -16.07 -9.42
C VAL A 112 -1.90 -14.56 -9.68
N GLY A 113 -1.11 -13.76 -8.94
CA GLY A 113 -0.86 -12.35 -9.26
C GLY A 113 -1.70 -11.31 -8.50
N ALA A 114 -1.29 -10.05 -8.68
CA ALA A 114 -1.89 -8.84 -8.14
C ALA A 114 -3.04 -8.33 -9.04
N SER A 115 -3.97 -7.55 -8.48
CA SER A 115 -4.91 -6.71 -9.21
C SER A 115 -4.35 -5.28 -9.29
N GLN A 116 -3.66 -4.97 -10.38
CA GLN A 116 -3.15 -3.61 -10.62
C GLN A 116 -4.26 -2.55 -10.68
N PRO A 117 -5.43 -2.78 -11.33
CA PRO A 117 -6.50 -1.79 -11.35
C PRO A 117 -7.02 -1.43 -9.95
N LEU A 118 -7.19 -2.41 -9.06
CA LEU A 118 -7.62 -2.15 -7.67
C LEU A 118 -6.55 -1.39 -6.90
N TYR A 119 -5.28 -1.78 -7.06
CA TYR A 119 -4.15 -1.10 -6.45
C TYR A 119 -4.12 0.38 -6.85
N ASP A 120 -4.15 0.63 -8.16
CA ASP A 120 -4.10 1.97 -8.73
C ASP A 120 -5.28 2.83 -8.32
N PHE A 121 -6.47 2.25 -8.24
CA PHE A 121 -7.68 2.97 -7.87
C PHE A 121 -7.66 3.43 -6.41
N ILE A 122 -7.32 2.54 -5.48
CA ILE A 122 -7.21 2.88 -4.05
C ILE A 122 -6.13 3.95 -3.85
N HIS A 123 -4.98 3.80 -4.50
CA HIS A 123 -3.89 4.78 -4.40
C HIS A 123 -4.26 6.12 -5.05
N GLN A 124 -5.02 6.11 -6.14
CA GLN A 124 -5.51 7.33 -6.79
C GLN A 124 -6.49 8.10 -5.89
N ALA A 125 -7.41 7.42 -5.21
CA ALA A 125 -8.31 8.06 -4.25
C ALA A 125 -7.54 8.71 -3.08
N MET A 126 -6.44 8.10 -2.64
CA MET A 126 -5.57 8.66 -1.61
C MET A 126 -4.82 9.90 -2.11
N VAL A 127 -4.34 9.88 -3.35
CA VAL A 127 -3.73 11.06 -3.99
C VAL A 127 -4.74 12.22 -4.04
N GLU A 128 -5.97 11.97 -4.49
CA GLU A 128 -7.03 12.99 -4.57
C GLU A 128 -7.35 13.59 -3.20
N TRP A 129 -7.44 12.75 -2.16
CA TRP A 129 -7.70 13.21 -0.80
C TRP A 129 -6.55 14.06 -0.24
N LEU A 130 -5.30 13.61 -0.39
CA LEU A 130 -4.13 14.35 0.08
C LEU A 130 -3.96 15.68 -0.68
N ASP A 131 -4.21 15.70 -2.00
CA ASP A 131 -4.18 16.91 -2.83
C ASP A 131 -5.27 17.90 -2.41
N GLY A 132 -6.48 17.40 -2.11
CA GLY A 132 -7.57 18.20 -1.55
C GLY A 132 -7.28 18.80 -0.16
N MET A 133 -6.34 18.21 0.59
CA MET A 133 -5.84 18.74 1.86
C MET A 133 -4.60 19.64 1.71
N GLY A 134 -4.12 19.88 0.48
CA GLY A 134 -3.03 20.81 0.21
C GLY A 134 -1.63 20.20 0.16
N TRP A 135 -1.47 18.88 0.26
CA TRP A 135 -0.20 18.21 -0.08
C TRP A 135 -0.09 18.07 -1.59
N GLN A 136 1.10 18.26 -2.17
CA GLN A 136 1.34 17.94 -3.58
C GLN A 136 1.54 16.43 -3.76
N ALA A 137 0.43 15.68 -3.74
CA ALA A 137 0.45 14.23 -3.84
C ALA A 137 0.43 13.73 -5.29
N GLY A 138 1.00 12.55 -5.52
CA GLY A 138 0.98 11.87 -6.81
C GLY A 138 1.28 10.38 -6.68
N LYS A 139 1.12 9.64 -7.78
CA LYS A 139 1.63 8.26 -7.89
C LYS A 139 3.01 8.28 -8.50
N TRP A 140 3.93 7.51 -7.94
CA TRP A 140 5.25 7.31 -8.50
C TRP A 140 5.15 6.54 -9.81
N ASP A 141 5.87 6.98 -10.84
CA ASP A 141 6.03 6.23 -12.08
C ASP A 141 7.52 5.98 -12.32
N SER A 142 7.88 4.73 -12.63
CA SER A 142 9.27 4.32 -12.79
C SER A 142 9.94 4.86 -14.05
N ASP A 143 9.15 5.28 -15.05
CA ASP A 143 9.64 5.85 -16.31
C ASP A 143 9.93 7.35 -16.23
N SER A 144 9.63 7.99 -15.10
CA SER A 144 9.78 9.42 -14.97
C SER A 144 10.46 9.82 -13.67
N SER A 145 11.53 10.60 -13.81
CA SER A 145 11.92 11.58 -12.80
C SER A 145 10.88 12.73 -12.70
N ARG A 146 9.57 12.48 -12.96
CA ARG A 146 8.49 13.47 -12.97
C ARG A 146 7.09 12.84 -13.00
N PRO A 147 6.20 13.03 -12.02
CA PRO A 147 4.87 12.42 -12.04
C PRO A 147 4.02 12.91 -13.23
N ALA A 148 3.11 12.04 -13.70
CA ALA A 148 2.20 12.34 -14.80
C ALA A 148 1.32 13.56 -14.48
N PRO A 149 1.04 14.44 -15.47
CA PRO A 149 0.27 15.65 -15.24
C PRO A 149 -1.18 15.33 -14.86
N LYS A 150 -1.74 16.15 -13.95
CA LYS A 150 -3.15 16.11 -13.54
C LYS A 150 -4.06 16.21 -14.79
N THR A 151 -4.92 15.23 -15.01
CA THR A 151 -6.01 15.34 -15.99
C THR A 151 -6.96 16.46 -15.53
N PRO A 152 -7.26 17.48 -16.37
CA PRO A 152 -8.25 18.48 -16.03
C PRO A 152 -9.65 17.86 -15.98
N ALA A 153 -10.48 18.34 -15.06
CA ALA A 153 -11.90 18.01 -15.00
C ALA A 153 -12.58 18.30 -16.34
N ALA A 154 -13.31 17.30 -16.85
CA ALA A 154 -14.10 17.44 -18.07
C ALA A 154 -15.42 18.14 -17.76
N ASP A 155 -15.50 19.43 -18.08
CA ASP A 155 -16.77 20.09 -18.42
C ASP A 155 -16.97 20.02 -19.95
N GLY A 156 -18.17 19.60 -20.37
CA GLY A 156 -18.54 19.35 -21.78
C GLY A 156 -18.65 20.62 -22.65
N PRO A 157 -19.20 20.56 -23.90
CA PRO A 157 -20.18 19.59 -24.39
C PRO A 157 -19.79 18.83 -25.67
N LYS A 158 -20.57 17.78 -25.91
CA LYS A 158 -20.56 16.87 -27.06
C LYS A 158 -20.67 17.62 -28.41
N THR A 159 -19.89 17.17 -29.38
CA THR A 159 -20.25 17.25 -30.81
C THR A 159 -19.90 15.93 -31.50
N ASP A 160 -20.88 15.40 -32.23
CA ASP A 160 -20.82 14.18 -33.03
C ASP A 160 -19.85 14.33 -34.21
N VAL A 161 -18.95 13.36 -34.41
CA VAL A 161 -18.43 13.05 -35.75
C VAL A 161 -18.26 11.53 -35.92
N SER A 162 -18.71 11.09 -37.07
CA SER A 162 -18.97 9.75 -37.57
C SER A 162 -17.75 8.84 -37.80
N VAL A 163 -18.06 7.55 -37.76
CA VAL A 163 -17.29 6.38 -38.21
C VAL A 163 -16.85 6.51 -39.68
N ALA A 164 -15.54 6.43 -39.96
CA ALA A 164 -14.99 5.94 -41.23
C ALA A 164 -13.47 5.68 -41.13
N GLU A 165 -13.06 4.51 -41.62
CA GLU A 165 -11.75 4.18 -42.20
C GLU A 165 -10.51 4.00 -41.28
N VAL A 166 -10.28 2.75 -40.88
CA VAL A 166 -8.92 2.21 -40.78
C VAL A 166 -8.85 0.92 -41.60
N SER A 167 -8.43 1.06 -42.85
CA SER A 167 -8.08 -0.06 -43.72
C SER A 167 -6.59 -0.03 -44.00
N LYS A 168 -5.98 -1.22 -43.95
CA LYS A 168 -4.67 -1.61 -44.51
C LYS A 168 -3.42 -1.22 -43.72
N LEU A 169 -2.78 -2.23 -43.14
CA LEU A 169 -1.39 -2.51 -43.45
C LEU A 169 -1.11 -4.02 -43.30
N GLU A 170 -0.54 -4.57 -44.37
CA GLU A 170 -0.47 -5.99 -44.71
C GLU A 170 0.71 -6.72 -44.05
N VAL A 171 0.49 -8.02 -43.92
CA VAL A 171 1.43 -9.07 -43.54
C VAL A 171 2.47 -9.31 -44.64
N SER A 172 3.73 -9.50 -44.26
CA SER A 172 4.70 -10.18 -45.12
C SER A 172 5.70 -11.05 -44.31
N LYS A 173 5.69 -12.34 -44.66
CA LYS A 173 6.80 -13.33 -44.63
C LYS A 173 6.99 -13.76 -46.11
N PRO A 174 8.05 -14.45 -46.59
CA PRO A 174 8.93 -15.39 -45.86
C PRO A 174 10.42 -15.45 -46.35
N GLY A 175 11.20 -16.39 -45.80
CA GLY A 175 12.42 -16.90 -46.45
C GLY A 175 13.19 -17.93 -45.60
N VAL A 176 13.20 -19.21 -46.03
CA VAL A 176 14.01 -20.32 -45.49
C VAL A 176 15.13 -20.64 -46.49
N PRO A 177 16.33 -21.05 -46.03
CA PRO A 177 16.91 -22.26 -46.60
C PRO A 177 17.54 -23.21 -45.55
N GLY A 178 17.59 -24.50 -45.91
CA GLY A 178 18.10 -25.62 -45.11
C GLY A 178 19.63 -25.83 -45.18
N PRO A 179 20.14 -27.04 -44.85
CA PRO A 179 21.09 -27.20 -43.76
C PRO A 179 22.56 -27.38 -44.19
N GLY A 180 23.49 -26.92 -43.34
CA GLY A 180 24.94 -27.14 -43.45
C GLY A 180 25.56 -27.31 -42.07
N VAL A 181 26.21 -28.45 -41.86
CA VAL A 181 26.84 -28.90 -40.62
C VAL A 181 28.23 -28.25 -40.46
N SER A 182 28.58 -27.73 -39.28
CA SER A 182 29.85 -28.03 -38.58
C SER A 182 30.10 -27.17 -37.32
N GLY A 183 30.37 -27.89 -36.22
CA GLY A 183 31.22 -27.59 -35.06
C GLY A 183 31.46 -26.16 -34.57
N GLY A 184 31.14 -25.92 -33.29
CA GLY A 184 31.75 -24.82 -32.53
C GLY A 184 31.05 -24.47 -31.22
N SER A 185 31.52 -25.04 -30.11
CA SER A 185 31.45 -24.56 -28.71
C SER A 185 30.22 -23.77 -28.26
N ALA A 186 29.34 -24.42 -27.50
CA ALA A 186 28.23 -23.78 -26.80
C ALA A 186 28.73 -22.79 -25.74
N VAL A 187 28.46 -21.50 -25.94
CA VAL A 187 28.42 -20.48 -24.89
C VAL A 187 26.95 -20.09 -24.76
N ALA A 188 26.29 -20.61 -23.72
CA ALA A 188 24.91 -20.25 -23.42
C ALA A 188 24.88 -18.79 -22.99
N GLY A 189 24.27 -17.94 -23.82
CA GLY A 189 24.02 -16.54 -23.53
C GLY A 189 23.06 -16.41 -22.35
N ASP A 190 23.47 -15.61 -21.37
CA ASP A 190 22.72 -15.27 -20.18
C ASP A 190 21.31 -14.79 -20.52
N SER A 191 20.33 -15.54 -20.05
CA SER A 191 18.93 -15.15 -20.00
C SER A 191 18.77 -13.97 -19.04
N VAL A 192 18.42 -12.81 -19.61
CA VAL A 192 17.63 -11.72 -19.03
C VAL A 192 17.78 -11.57 -17.50
N GLY A 193 18.89 -10.96 -17.11
CA GLY A 193 19.16 -10.62 -15.72
C GLY A 193 18.11 -9.66 -15.15
N TRP A 194 17.31 -10.16 -14.21
CA TRP A 194 16.77 -9.34 -13.12
C TRP A 194 17.97 -8.72 -12.39
N ARG A 195 18.43 -7.55 -12.84
CA ARG A 195 19.41 -6.76 -12.09
C ARG A 195 18.72 -6.36 -10.78
N ARG A 196 19.27 -6.83 -9.66
CA ARG A 196 18.93 -6.40 -8.30
C ARG A 196 18.87 -4.88 -8.25
N ALA A 197 17.66 -4.31 -8.27
CA ALA A 197 17.43 -2.98 -7.72
C ALA A 197 17.94 -3.00 -6.27
N SER A 198 18.71 -1.98 -5.87
CA SER A 198 19.33 -1.91 -4.54
C SER A 198 18.30 -2.24 -3.45
N ALA A 199 18.53 -3.35 -2.75
CA ALA A 199 17.48 -3.99 -1.95
C ALA A 199 17.37 -3.32 -0.58
N SER A 200 16.84 -2.09 -0.53
CA SER A 200 16.48 -1.43 0.72
C SER A 200 15.58 -2.34 1.55
N PHE A 201 15.91 -2.50 2.83
CA PHE A 201 15.21 -3.41 3.72
C PHE A 201 13.77 -2.96 3.93
N LEU A 202 13.56 -1.66 4.13
CA LEU A 202 12.23 -1.08 4.24
C LEU A 202 11.67 -0.77 2.85
N CYS A 203 10.39 -1.09 2.61
CA CYS A 203 9.76 -0.87 1.31
C CYS A 203 9.39 0.59 1.03
N PHE A 204 9.46 1.45 2.05
CA PHE A 204 9.23 2.89 1.93
C PHE A 204 10.50 3.68 1.58
N GLU A 205 11.69 3.08 1.75
CA GLU A 205 12.98 3.68 1.31
C GLU A 205 13.10 3.68 -0.22
N ARG A 206 12.34 2.84 -0.90
CA ARG A 206 12.25 2.78 -2.36
C ARG A 206 10.85 3.16 -2.84
N ARG A 207 10.77 3.54 -4.10
CA ARG A 207 9.51 3.81 -4.79
C ARG A 207 9.32 2.82 -5.91
N ASN A 208 8.16 2.19 -5.94
CA ASN A 208 7.68 1.33 -7.00
C ASN A 208 6.58 2.09 -7.76
N HIS A 209 6.35 1.71 -9.01
CA HIS A 209 5.24 2.24 -9.80
C HIS A 209 3.92 2.11 -9.01
N GLY A 210 3.17 3.22 -8.94
CA GLY A 210 1.91 3.33 -8.23
C GLY A 210 2.02 3.71 -6.75
N ASP A 211 3.20 3.72 -6.13
CA ASP A 211 3.34 4.18 -4.73
C ASP A 211 2.88 5.64 -4.59
N VAL A 212 2.22 5.97 -3.48
CA VAL A 212 1.75 7.34 -3.22
C VAL A 212 2.89 8.14 -2.62
N VAL A 213 3.25 9.23 -3.31
CA VAL A 213 4.32 10.14 -2.93
C VAL A 213 3.79 11.55 -2.73
N VAL A 214 4.45 12.30 -1.85
CA VAL A 214 4.24 13.73 -1.66
C VAL A 214 5.51 14.46 -2.07
N MET A 215 5.34 15.51 -2.86
CA MET A 215 6.41 16.40 -3.29
C MET A 215 6.50 17.61 -2.36
N PRO A 216 7.69 18.20 -2.17
CA PRO A 216 7.82 19.50 -1.53
C PRO A 216 6.98 20.51 -2.29
N GLY A 217 5.96 21.07 -1.63
CA GLY A 217 5.16 22.13 -2.22
C GLY A 217 5.98 23.40 -2.46
N ALA A 218 5.68 24.13 -3.54
CA ALA A 218 6.24 25.46 -3.78
C ALA A 218 5.79 26.50 -2.72
N GLU A 219 4.72 26.20 -1.97
CA GLU A 219 4.10 27.04 -0.94
C GLU A 219 4.30 26.43 0.46
N ALA A 220 5.55 26.20 0.86
CA ALA A 220 5.85 26.02 2.27
C ALA A 220 5.36 27.26 3.06
N PRO A 221 4.76 27.10 4.26
CA PRO A 221 4.38 28.24 5.09
C PRO A 221 5.55 29.21 5.24
N ALA A 222 5.30 30.52 5.10
CA ALA A 222 6.35 31.53 5.21
C ALA A 222 7.09 31.39 6.56
N GLY A 223 8.39 31.14 6.51
CA GLY A 223 9.24 30.93 7.70
C GLY A 223 9.52 29.47 8.07
N ALA A 224 8.92 28.50 7.38
CA ALA A 224 9.28 27.09 7.57
C ALA A 224 10.60 26.77 6.85
N SER A 225 11.62 26.38 7.63
CA SER A 225 12.87 25.84 7.10
C SER A 225 12.79 24.32 7.15
N PHE A 226 12.75 23.68 5.98
CA PHE A 226 12.79 22.23 5.87
C PHE A 226 14.19 21.80 5.44
N PRO A 227 14.68 20.64 5.92
CA PRO A 227 15.93 20.08 5.42
C PRO A 227 15.87 19.93 3.90
N GLN A 228 16.90 20.42 3.20
CA GLN A 228 17.12 20.09 1.79
C GLN A 228 17.66 18.65 1.71
N ASP A 229 16.80 17.68 2.03
CA ASP A 229 17.11 16.26 1.92
C ASP A 229 16.52 15.73 0.60
N PRO A 230 17.37 15.25 -0.35
CA PRO A 230 16.90 14.64 -1.61
C PRO A 230 15.90 13.49 -1.41
N GLN A 231 15.89 12.84 -0.25
CA GLN A 231 14.90 11.80 0.07
C GLN A 231 13.48 12.36 0.24
N LEU A 232 13.33 13.67 0.45
CA LEU A 232 12.06 14.37 0.62
C LEU A 232 11.47 14.87 -0.70
N GLU A 233 12.24 14.92 -1.81
CA GLU A 233 11.77 15.43 -3.10
C GLU A 233 10.57 14.66 -3.66
N HIS A 234 10.43 13.38 -3.27
CA HIS A 234 9.26 12.54 -3.54
C HIS A 234 9.04 11.55 -2.40
N ALA A 235 8.78 12.07 -1.20
CA ALA A 235 8.57 11.27 -0.01
C ALA A 235 7.44 10.26 -0.22
N LYS A 236 7.72 8.96 -0.13
CA LYS A 236 6.68 7.93 -0.19
C LYS A 236 5.94 7.93 1.13
N VAL A 237 4.66 8.29 1.10
CA VAL A 237 3.80 8.38 2.29
C VAL A 237 2.83 7.23 2.38
N MET A 238 2.49 6.57 1.26
CA MET A 238 1.67 5.37 1.30
C MET A 238 2.09 4.33 0.27
N GLY A 239 1.96 3.07 0.68
CA GLY A 239 2.24 1.92 -0.15
C GLY A 239 1.38 0.73 0.29
N SER A 240 1.08 -0.15 -0.66
CA SER A 240 0.29 -1.35 -0.40
C SER A 240 0.98 -2.60 -0.94
N ALA A 241 0.51 -3.75 -0.49
CA ALA A 241 0.88 -5.05 -1.01
C ALA A 241 -0.36 -5.93 -1.16
N GLN A 242 -0.29 -6.90 -2.07
CA GLN A 242 -1.39 -7.81 -2.32
C GLN A 242 -0.97 -9.27 -2.16
N ARG A 243 -1.91 -10.09 -1.70
CA ARG A 243 -1.83 -11.55 -1.68
C ARG A 243 -3.11 -12.13 -2.24
N ARG A 244 -2.98 -13.02 -3.21
CA ARG A 244 -4.08 -13.82 -3.74
C ARG A 244 -4.06 -15.22 -3.15
N VAL A 245 -5.24 -15.75 -2.86
CA VAL A 245 -5.49 -17.16 -2.60
C VAL A 245 -6.60 -17.63 -3.54
N ARG A 246 -6.89 -18.94 -3.57
CA ARG A 246 -8.05 -19.44 -4.31
C ARG A 246 -9.32 -18.79 -3.73
N GLY A 247 -10.11 -18.11 -4.57
CA GLY A 247 -11.36 -17.48 -4.16
C GLY A 247 -11.23 -16.03 -3.68
N GLY A 248 -10.04 -15.50 -3.41
CA GLY A 248 -9.92 -14.15 -2.83
C GLY A 248 -8.57 -13.46 -2.97
N LEU A 249 -8.58 -12.14 -2.76
CA LEU A 249 -7.42 -11.25 -2.76
C LEU A 249 -7.48 -10.39 -1.50
N LEU A 250 -6.33 -10.24 -0.84
CA LEU A 250 -6.12 -9.26 0.22
C LEU A 250 -5.20 -8.18 -0.32
N GLN A 251 -5.63 -6.92 -0.26
CA GLN A 251 -4.78 -5.75 -0.38
C GLN A 251 -4.69 -5.10 1.00
N HIS A 252 -3.49 -4.82 1.47
CA HIS A 252 -3.30 -4.02 2.67
C HIS A 252 -2.16 -3.03 2.47
N GLY A 253 -2.21 -1.92 3.17
CA GLY A 253 -1.24 -0.85 3.04
C GLY A 253 -1.30 0.11 4.19
N SER A 254 -0.29 0.96 4.26
CA SER A 254 -0.12 1.91 5.37
C SER A 254 0.14 3.31 4.83
N LEU A 255 -0.44 4.30 5.50
CA LEU A 255 -0.18 5.72 5.33
C LEU A 255 0.69 6.20 6.49
N LEU A 256 1.89 6.69 6.20
CA LEU A 256 2.83 7.24 7.18
C LEU A 256 2.40 8.65 7.60
N LEU A 257 2.26 8.85 8.90
CA LEU A 257 1.76 10.09 9.48
C LEU A 257 2.90 10.92 10.05
N ALA A 258 3.85 10.27 10.73
CA ALA A 258 5.06 10.92 11.22
C ALA A 258 6.26 9.96 11.22
N ARG A 259 7.46 10.52 11.27
CA ARG A 259 8.73 9.79 11.36
C ARG A 259 8.79 8.97 12.64
N SER A 260 9.15 7.70 12.50
CA SER A 260 9.39 6.81 13.63
C SER A 260 10.86 6.86 14.07
N PRO A 261 11.19 6.77 15.37
CA PRO A 261 12.56 6.58 15.83
C PRO A 261 13.20 5.29 15.28
N PHE A 262 12.38 4.31 14.87
CA PHE A 262 12.82 3.07 14.24
C PHE A 262 12.99 3.18 12.71
N ALA A 263 12.62 4.32 12.11
CA ALA A 263 12.77 4.57 10.67
C ALA A 263 12.97 6.06 10.42
N VAL A 264 14.07 6.62 10.92
CA VAL A 264 14.32 8.07 10.91
C VAL A 264 14.48 8.67 9.51
N SER A 265 14.81 7.84 8.51
CA SER A 265 14.88 8.26 7.11
C SER A 265 13.51 8.40 6.43
N LEU A 266 12.44 7.89 7.04
CA LEU A 266 11.11 7.85 6.44
C LEU A 266 10.21 8.95 7.03
N PRO A 267 9.98 10.06 6.31
CA PRO A 267 9.02 11.07 6.75
C PRO A 267 7.59 10.54 6.65
N GLY A 268 6.71 11.02 7.54
CA GLY A 268 5.27 10.95 7.36
C GLY A 268 4.67 12.28 6.90
N LEU A 269 3.35 12.34 6.77
CA LEU A 269 2.64 13.57 6.36
C LEU A 269 2.90 14.79 7.25
N ASP A 270 2.98 14.62 8.57
CA ASP A 270 3.27 15.70 9.54
C ASP A 270 4.73 16.22 9.44
N ASP A 271 5.63 15.47 8.79
CA ASP A 271 7.00 15.90 8.52
C ASP A 271 7.13 16.70 7.21
N LEU A 272 6.06 16.76 6.41
CA LEU A 272 6.09 17.28 5.05
C LEU A 272 5.24 18.54 4.93
N PRO A 273 5.75 19.60 4.27
CA PRO A 273 4.99 20.83 4.11
C PRO A 273 3.71 20.62 3.31
N CYS A 274 2.61 21.22 3.78
CA CYS A 274 1.39 21.43 3.02
C CYS A 274 0.71 22.74 3.38
N ALA A 275 -0.18 23.21 2.50
CA ALA A 275 -1.04 24.34 2.79
C ALA A 275 -2.00 23.98 3.95
N GLY A 276 -2.15 24.88 4.93
CA GLY A 276 -3.05 24.66 6.07
C GLY A 276 -2.45 23.89 7.25
N MET A 277 -1.21 23.39 7.16
CA MET A 277 -0.50 22.83 8.31
C MET A 277 -0.15 23.93 9.32
N GLN A 278 -0.50 23.71 10.58
CA GLN A 278 -0.05 24.59 11.67
C GLN A 278 1.34 24.15 12.10
N VAL A 279 2.33 25.05 12.00
CA VAL A 279 3.67 24.79 12.52
C VAL A 279 3.60 24.87 14.04
N ALA A 280 3.70 23.72 14.73
CA ALA A 280 3.93 23.73 16.16
C ALA A 280 5.30 24.38 16.44
N PRO A 281 5.42 25.34 17.38
CA PRO A 281 6.71 25.93 17.72
C PRO A 281 7.69 24.83 18.17
N SER A 282 8.90 24.88 17.61
CA SER A 282 9.94 23.84 17.63
C SER A 282 10.58 23.55 19.01
N SER A 283 9.93 23.86 20.13
CA SER A 283 10.50 23.72 21.47
C SER A 283 9.68 22.88 22.45
N THR A 284 8.56 22.29 22.03
CA THR A 284 7.79 21.39 22.89
C THR A 284 7.56 20.06 22.18
N MET A 285 8.37 19.06 22.52
CA MET A 285 7.91 17.67 22.44
C MET A 285 6.62 17.63 23.28
N PRO A 286 5.44 17.35 22.69
CA PRO A 286 4.21 17.31 23.48
C PRO A 286 4.38 16.24 24.54
N ALA A 287 4.28 16.63 25.82
CA ALA A 287 4.23 15.68 26.93
C ALA A 287 2.96 14.82 26.92
N ASP A 288 2.01 15.12 26.01
CA ASP A 288 0.77 14.39 25.79
C ASP A 288 0.87 13.50 24.56
N ALA A 289 1.78 12.53 24.64
CA ALA A 289 1.99 11.54 23.60
C ALA A 289 0.91 10.46 23.77
N GLY A 290 -0.25 10.64 23.13
CA GLY A 290 -1.39 9.74 23.25
C GLY A 290 -1.01 8.27 22.99
N GLN A 291 -1.41 7.38 23.91
CA GLN A 291 -1.27 5.91 24.05
C GLN A 291 -0.01 5.17 23.52
N ASN A 292 0.66 5.63 22.45
CA ASN A 292 1.83 5.03 21.80
C ASN A 292 2.93 6.05 21.44
N GLY A 293 3.01 7.20 22.12
CA GLY A 293 4.07 8.17 21.82
C GLY A 293 3.86 8.97 20.52
N ARG A 294 2.66 8.91 19.92
CA ARG A 294 2.37 9.57 18.64
C ARG A 294 2.44 11.10 18.80
N PRO A 295 3.17 11.83 17.94
CA PRO A 295 3.05 13.29 17.91
C PRO A 295 1.60 13.67 17.57
N ALA A 296 1.11 14.76 18.15
CA ALA A 296 -0.20 15.29 17.81
C ALA A 296 -0.25 15.60 16.30
N VAL A 297 -1.28 15.11 15.61
CA VAL A 297 -1.45 15.40 14.19
C VAL A 297 -1.65 16.90 14.03
N THR A 298 -0.81 17.54 13.22
CA THR A 298 -0.79 19.00 13.10
C THR A 298 -1.79 19.52 12.08
N HIS A 299 -2.24 18.67 11.15
CA HIS A 299 -3.25 19.04 10.16
C HIS A 299 -4.67 18.69 10.65
N PRO A 300 -5.60 19.67 10.78
CA PRO A 300 -6.90 19.44 11.43
C PRO A 300 -7.76 18.40 10.72
N ASN A 301 -7.64 18.29 9.39
CA ASN A 301 -8.41 17.34 8.58
C ASN A 301 -7.71 15.97 8.42
N LEU A 302 -6.47 15.82 8.92
CA LEU A 302 -5.78 14.54 8.90
C LEU A 302 -6.22 13.74 10.13
N GLN A 303 -7.39 13.11 10.04
CA GLN A 303 -7.98 12.28 11.09
C GLN A 303 -8.19 10.84 10.60
N LEU A 304 -8.15 9.88 11.53
CA LEU A 304 -8.32 8.46 11.20
C LEU A 304 -9.67 8.21 10.50
N HIS A 305 -10.71 8.89 10.98
CA HIS A 305 -12.04 8.81 10.40
C HIS A 305 -12.08 9.32 8.94
N ALA A 306 -11.38 10.42 8.63
CA ALA A 306 -11.31 10.93 7.26
C ALA A 306 -10.56 9.95 6.32
N PHE A 307 -9.50 9.29 6.81
CA PHE A 307 -8.82 8.22 6.06
C PHE A 307 -9.76 7.04 5.77
N GLU A 308 -10.55 6.65 6.76
CA GLU A 308 -11.55 5.59 6.65
C GLU A 308 -12.66 5.95 5.65
N GLU A 309 -13.22 7.17 5.71
CA GLU A 309 -14.24 7.66 4.80
C GLU A 309 -13.77 7.63 3.34
N VAL A 310 -12.53 8.04 3.07
CA VAL A 310 -11.98 8.04 1.70
C VAL A 310 -11.79 6.62 1.19
N LEU A 311 -11.38 5.67 2.04
CA LEU A 311 -11.30 4.25 1.66
C LEU A 311 -12.70 3.66 1.39
N LEU A 312 -13.70 3.99 2.21
CA LEU A 312 -15.08 3.57 2.01
C LEU A 312 -15.64 4.11 0.70
N ASP A 313 -15.47 5.40 0.44
CA ASP A 313 -15.86 6.04 -0.82
C ASP A 313 -15.14 5.41 -2.02
N ALA A 314 -13.84 5.15 -1.92
CA ALA A 314 -13.07 4.51 -2.99
C ALA A 314 -13.59 3.09 -3.29
N VAL A 315 -13.84 2.28 -2.26
CA VAL A 315 -14.42 0.94 -2.42
C VAL A 315 -15.81 1.04 -3.06
N GLN A 316 -16.64 1.99 -2.61
CA GLN A 316 -17.97 2.22 -3.17
C GLN A 316 -17.92 2.66 -4.64
N ARG A 317 -16.99 3.55 -5.02
CA ARG A 317 -16.82 3.98 -6.42
C ARG A 317 -16.28 2.86 -7.31
N TYR A 318 -15.37 2.03 -6.82
CA TYR A 318 -14.77 0.95 -7.61
C TYR A 318 -15.79 -0.13 -8.00
N TRP A 319 -16.68 -0.52 -7.08
CA TRP A 319 -17.72 -1.52 -7.35
C TRP A 319 -19.12 -0.92 -7.62
N GLY A 320 -19.26 0.40 -7.52
CA GLY A 320 -20.52 1.12 -7.73
C GLY A 320 -21.65 0.58 -6.84
N ARG A 321 -22.86 0.50 -7.40
CA ARG A 321 -24.05 -0.06 -6.71
C ARG A 321 -23.93 -1.56 -6.38
N ALA A 322 -22.90 -2.26 -6.88
CA ALA A 322 -22.70 -3.68 -6.57
C ALA A 322 -22.20 -3.88 -5.14
N TRP A 323 -21.52 -2.89 -4.56
CA TRP A 323 -21.16 -2.84 -3.15
C TRP A 323 -22.09 -1.86 -2.43
N GLN A 324 -22.88 -2.38 -1.50
CA GLN A 324 -23.56 -1.56 -0.51
C GLN A 324 -22.98 -2.00 0.83
N PRO A 325 -22.48 -1.08 1.67
CA PRO A 325 -22.18 -1.46 3.04
C PRO A 325 -23.50 -1.99 3.61
N ALA A 326 -23.51 -3.26 3.98
CA ALA A 326 -24.61 -3.78 4.78
C ALA A 326 -24.67 -2.96 6.08
N ASP A 327 -25.80 -3.00 6.79
CA ASP A 327 -25.89 -2.37 8.11
C ASP A 327 -24.63 -2.74 8.92
N PRO A 328 -23.85 -1.76 9.45
CA PRO A 328 -22.58 -2.01 10.14
C PRO A 328 -22.69 -2.98 11.33
N HIS A 329 -23.91 -3.37 11.71
CA HIS A 329 -24.19 -4.42 12.69
C HIS A 329 -24.13 -5.87 12.16
N GLU A 330 -23.96 -6.14 10.86
CA GLU A 330 -24.03 -7.52 10.33
C GLU A 330 -22.72 -8.33 10.34
N LEU A 331 -21.53 -7.72 10.34
CA LEU A 331 -20.26 -8.46 10.50
C LEU A 331 -19.37 -7.88 11.60
N SER A 332 -19.52 -8.42 12.80
CA SER A 332 -18.63 -8.16 13.93
C SER A 332 -17.39 -9.05 13.90
N LEU A 333 -16.31 -8.64 14.56
CA LEU A 333 -15.14 -9.51 14.80
C LEU A 333 -15.53 -10.85 15.44
N SER A 334 -16.66 -10.92 16.17
CA SER A 334 -17.15 -12.17 16.75
C SER A 334 -17.49 -13.22 15.69
N GLN A 335 -17.99 -12.82 14.52
CA GLN A 335 -18.26 -13.73 13.40
C GLN A 335 -16.97 -14.22 12.74
N LEU A 336 -15.86 -13.49 12.87
CA LEU A 336 -14.54 -13.92 12.44
C LEU A 336 -13.76 -14.67 13.54
N ALA A 337 -14.27 -14.75 14.78
CA ALA A 337 -13.50 -15.15 15.95
C ALA A 337 -12.86 -16.54 15.83
N GLN A 338 -13.57 -17.52 15.26
CA GLN A 338 -13.04 -18.87 15.05
C GLN A 338 -11.85 -18.86 14.08
N LYS A 339 -11.95 -18.11 12.96
CA LYS A 339 -10.86 -17.97 11.99
C LYS A 339 -9.69 -17.18 12.59
N VAL A 340 -9.97 -16.11 13.32
CA VAL A 340 -8.94 -15.32 14.03
C VAL A 340 -8.18 -16.19 15.03
N ALA A 341 -8.88 -17.01 15.83
CA ALA A 341 -8.27 -17.95 16.78
C ALA A 341 -7.34 -18.95 16.06
N LYS A 342 -7.84 -19.59 15.00
CA LYS A 342 -7.03 -20.48 14.12
C LYS A 342 -5.74 -19.80 13.66
N PHE A 343 -5.80 -18.53 13.25
CA PHE A 343 -4.63 -17.82 12.73
C PHE A 343 -3.71 -17.26 13.81
N ARG A 344 -4.18 -17.01 15.03
CA ARG A 344 -3.31 -16.66 16.17
C ARG A 344 -2.32 -17.78 16.48
N GLU A 345 -2.78 -19.02 16.39
CA GLU A 345 -1.97 -20.22 16.68
C GLU A 345 -0.90 -20.51 15.62
N MET A 346 -1.01 -19.93 14.42
CA MET A 346 -0.04 -20.13 13.33
C MET A 346 1.33 -19.46 13.57
N GLY A 347 1.50 -18.75 14.69
CA GLY A 347 2.79 -18.22 15.11
C GLY A 347 3.39 -17.26 14.08
N TRP A 348 2.71 -16.14 13.80
CA TRP A 348 3.19 -15.08 12.90
C TRP A 348 4.60 -14.56 13.23
N GLN A 349 5.02 -14.72 14.49
CA GLN A 349 6.37 -14.44 15.01
C GLN A 349 7.39 -15.59 14.81
N ARG A 350 6.95 -16.85 14.64
CA ARG A 350 7.82 -18.04 14.50
C ARG A 350 8.03 -18.49 13.06
N ARG A 351 7.25 -17.97 12.11
CA ARG A 351 7.63 -18.04 10.68
C ARG A 351 8.77 -17.09 10.34
N VAL A 352 9.15 -16.22 11.28
CA VAL A 352 10.16 -15.20 11.10
C VAL A 352 11.51 -15.89 11.01
#